data_AF-A0A3S0L680-F1
#
_entry.id   AF-A0A3S0L680-F1
#
_cell.length_a   1.000
_cell.length_b   1.000
_cell.length_c   1.000
_cell.angle_alpha   90.00
_cell.angle_beta   90.00
_cell.angle_gamma   90.00
#
_symmetry.space_group_name_H-M   'P 1'
#
loop_
_entity.id
_entity.type
_entity.pdbx_description
1 polymer ?
#
loop_
_entity_poly.entity_id
_entity_poly.type
_entity_poly.pdbx_seq_one_letter_code
_entity_poly.pdbx_strand_id
1 'polypeptide(L)'
;MDSGIKTIFGGLAVALAIGGMLAWSEWSEITKASETPHAVPGVSRTVLPAGQFFGQAAVGYQAAQQCPEIIEKLFCYCGCDETDQHTSLLDCFTTTHGADCQICTDEAVIAARMKKEGKLIAEIQKVVDDKYANEYPFEKESPALKKYRAMAVGVKSSASDKAGDSSHKSSAEKPGANKLKEGKSAGTCCK
;
A
#
# COMPACT_ATOMS: atom_id res chain seq x y z
N MET A 1 74.10 23.18 31.20
CA MET A 1 74.60 23.61 29.89
C MET A 1 73.40 23.98 29.05
N ASP A 2 73.31 25.29 28.78
CA ASP A 2 72.70 25.97 27.62
C ASP A 2 71.21 25.74 27.34
N SER A 3 70.28 26.68 27.62
CA SER A 3 70.11 28.04 27.07
C SER A 3 69.88 28.09 25.55
N GLY A 4 68.69 28.57 25.14
CA GLY A 4 68.48 29.21 23.83
C GLY A 4 67.00 29.15 23.37
N ILE A 5 66.16 30.18 23.53
CA ILE A 5 66.03 31.41 22.68
C ILE A 5 65.37 31.09 21.32
N LYS A 6 64.39 31.81 20.76
CA LYS A 6 63.46 32.90 21.11
C LYS A 6 62.53 33.05 19.87
N THR A 7 61.23 33.27 20.09
CA THR A 7 60.43 34.41 19.58
C THR A 7 60.37 34.75 18.05
N ILE A 8 59.15 34.58 17.48
CA ILE A 8 58.33 35.48 16.61
C ILE A 8 58.89 35.98 15.26
N PHE A 9 58.16 35.62 14.19
CA PHE A 9 57.71 36.51 13.10
C PHE A 9 56.26 36.06 12.77
N GLY A 10 55.19 36.86 12.75
CA GLY A 10 55.11 38.27 12.42
C GLY A 10 54.78 38.43 10.94
N GLY A 11 53.49 38.44 10.59
CA GLY A 11 52.97 38.98 9.32
C GLY A 11 52.47 37.94 8.32
N LEU A 12 51.18 37.99 7.98
CA LEU A 12 50.68 38.78 6.86
C LEU A 12 49.17 38.60 6.75
N ALA A 13 48.41 39.64 7.11
CA ALA A 13 47.05 39.79 6.62
C ALA A 13 47.14 40.22 5.15
N VAL A 14 46.64 39.39 4.24
CA VAL A 14 46.23 39.84 2.90
C VAL A 14 44.80 39.39 2.72
N ALA A 15 43.88 40.35 2.87
CA ALA A 15 42.55 40.24 2.33
C ALA A 15 42.63 40.56 0.84
N LEU A 16 42.31 39.58 -0.01
CA LEU A 16 41.76 39.85 -1.34
C LEU A 16 40.59 38.90 -1.60
N ALA A 17 39.45 39.54 -1.79
CA ALA A 17 38.16 38.96 -2.05
C ALA A 17 38.04 38.44 -3.50
N ILE A 18 36.96 37.69 -3.69
CA ILE A 18 36.28 37.36 -4.97
C ILE A 18 36.72 36.03 -5.61
N GLY A 19 35.86 35.03 -5.44
CA GLY A 19 35.84 33.84 -6.29
C GLY A 19 35.11 32.68 -5.62
N GLY A 20 33.79 32.58 -5.81
CA GLY A 20 33.07 31.35 -5.44
C GLY A 20 31.71 31.54 -4.77
N MET A 21 31.00 32.62 -5.06
CA MET A 21 29.57 32.75 -4.81
C MET A 21 28.78 31.85 -5.78
N LEU A 22 28.94 30.53 -5.72
CA LEU A 22 28.18 29.55 -6.53
C LEU A 22 28.20 28.15 -5.88
N ALA A 23 27.71 28.02 -4.65
CA ALA A 23 27.42 26.68 -4.10
C ALA A 23 26.27 26.63 -3.08
N TRP A 24 25.59 27.75 -2.82
CA TRP A 24 24.46 27.83 -1.88
C TRP A 24 23.19 28.30 -2.63
N SER A 25 22.81 27.58 -3.68
CA SER A 25 21.47 27.71 -4.29
C SER A 25 20.96 26.39 -4.89
N GLU A 26 21.66 25.27 -4.64
CA GLU A 26 21.38 23.99 -5.29
C GLU A 26 20.80 22.94 -4.34
N TRP A 27 20.20 23.37 -3.22
CA TRP A 27 19.56 22.48 -2.23
C TRP A 27 18.11 22.89 -1.89
N SER A 28 17.49 23.80 -2.66
CA SER A 28 16.06 24.11 -2.54
C SER A 28 15.15 23.32 -3.47
N GLU A 29 15.68 22.53 -4.40
CA GLU A 29 14.89 21.83 -5.44
C GLU A 29 14.66 20.33 -5.18
N ILE A 30 15.01 19.80 -3.99
CA ILE A 30 14.78 18.37 -3.64
C ILE A 30 13.56 18.17 -2.71
N THR A 31 12.87 19.24 -2.31
CA THR A 31 11.63 19.12 -1.50
C THR A 31 10.39 19.71 -2.16
N LYS A 32 10.32 19.66 -3.50
CA LYS A 32 9.02 19.77 -4.16
C LYS A 32 8.26 18.48 -3.89
N ALA A 33 7.59 18.51 -2.75
CA ALA A 33 6.65 17.53 -2.26
C ALA A 33 5.81 17.00 -3.42
N SER A 34 5.71 15.67 -3.44
CA SER A 34 4.69 14.90 -4.11
C SER A 34 3.39 15.68 -4.23
N GLU A 35 3.08 16.13 -5.45
CA GLU A 35 1.73 16.52 -5.79
C GLU A 35 0.85 15.29 -5.57
N THR A 36 -0.07 15.42 -4.63
CA THR A 36 -1.15 14.46 -4.40
C THR A 36 -1.89 14.25 -5.72
N PRO A 37 -2.06 13.00 -6.20
CA PRO A 37 -2.94 12.75 -7.33
C PRO A 37 -4.35 13.23 -6.98
N HIS A 38 -4.83 14.13 -7.81
CA HIS A 38 -6.11 14.80 -7.83
C HIS A 38 -7.28 13.97 -7.26
N ALA A 39 -7.93 14.52 -6.23
CA ALA A 39 -9.24 14.08 -5.78
C ALA A 39 -10.26 14.19 -6.92
N VAL A 40 -10.91 13.07 -7.23
CA VAL A 40 -12.03 13.02 -8.17
C VAL A 40 -13.27 13.54 -7.44
N PRO A 41 -13.94 14.62 -7.91
CA PRO A 41 -15.14 15.11 -7.25
C PRO A 41 -16.33 14.20 -7.59
N GLY A 42 -16.97 13.60 -6.58
CA GLY A 42 -18.28 12.95 -6.76
C GLY A 42 -18.64 11.75 -5.87
N VAL A 43 -17.68 11.13 -5.18
CA VAL A 43 -17.94 10.11 -4.13
C VAL A 43 -16.92 10.35 -3.03
N SER A 44 -17.36 10.66 -1.81
CA SER A 44 -16.44 10.67 -0.67
C SER A 44 -16.02 9.22 -0.42
N ARG A 45 -14.94 8.76 -1.06
CA ARG A 45 -14.25 7.51 -0.69
C ARG A 45 -13.49 7.70 0.62
N THR A 46 -14.22 8.14 1.63
CA THR A 46 -13.71 8.40 2.97
C THR A 46 -14.09 7.22 3.84
N VAL A 47 -13.12 6.70 4.57
CA VAL A 47 -13.33 5.63 5.55
C VAL A 47 -14.38 6.07 6.57
N LEU A 48 -15.34 5.21 6.88
CA LEU A 48 -16.36 5.48 7.89
C LEU A 48 -15.70 5.77 9.26
N PRO A 49 -16.27 6.68 10.08
CA PRO A 49 -15.76 6.98 11.41
C PRO A 49 -15.61 5.73 12.31
N ALA A 50 -14.38 5.41 12.73
CA ALA A 50 -14.09 4.26 13.59
C ALA A 50 -14.89 4.24 14.90
N GLY A 51 -15.26 5.42 15.43
CA GLY A 51 -16.10 5.54 16.63
C GLY A 51 -17.54 5.02 16.48
N GLN A 52 -17.96 4.62 15.27
CA GLN A 52 -19.23 3.93 15.03
C GLN A 52 -19.16 2.42 15.32
N PHE A 53 -17.96 1.88 15.52
CA PHE A 53 -17.71 0.44 15.66
C PHE A 53 -17.07 0.12 17.02
N PHE A 54 -17.02 -1.16 17.37
CA PHE A 54 -16.42 -1.65 18.61
C PHE A 54 -15.48 -2.83 18.34
N GLY A 55 -14.58 -3.12 19.29
CA GLY A 55 -13.69 -4.28 19.21
C GLY A 55 -12.79 -4.25 17.96
N GLN A 56 -12.64 -5.40 17.31
CA GLN A 56 -11.76 -5.54 16.13
C GLN A 56 -12.23 -4.67 14.95
N ALA A 57 -13.54 -4.50 14.76
CA ALA A 57 -14.06 -3.61 13.75
C ALA A 57 -13.53 -2.18 13.93
N ALA A 58 -13.62 -1.62 15.15
CA ALA A 58 -13.09 -0.29 15.44
C ALA A 58 -11.59 -0.16 15.12
N VAL A 59 -10.82 -1.20 15.43
CA VAL A 59 -9.38 -1.27 15.11
C VAL A 59 -9.15 -1.24 13.61
N GLY A 60 -9.91 -2.02 12.83
CA GLY A 60 -9.82 -2.04 11.37
C GLY A 60 -10.13 -0.68 10.74
N TYR A 61 -11.26 -0.06 11.11
CA TYR A 61 -11.60 1.28 10.61
C TYR A 61 -10.56 2.32 11.02
N GLN A 62 -10.06 2.27 12.26
CA GLN A 62 -9.02 3.19 12.70
C GLN A 62 -7.72 3.02 11.90
N ALA A 63 -7.29 1.77 11.66
CA ALA A 63 -6.12 1.49 10.84
C ALA A 63 -6.31 2.03 9.42
N ALA A 64 -7.48 1.80 8.82
CA ALA A 64 -7.77 2.30 7.49
C ALA A 64 -7.76 3.83 7.40
N GLN A 65 -8.24 4.54 8.44
CA GLN A 65 -8.20 6.00 8.52
C GLN A 65 -6.78 6.58 8.62
N GLN A 66 -5.83 5.83 9.16
CA GLN A 66 -4.44 6.30 9.31
C GLN A 66 -3.67 6.32 7.98
N CYS A 67 -4.12 5.55 6.99
CA CYS A 67 -3.42 5.39 5.72
C CYS A 67 -4.34 5.14 4.51
N PRO A 68 -5.41 5.93 4.30
CA PRO A 68 -6.38 5.68 3.24
C PRO A 68 -5.73 5.60 1.85
N GLU A 69 -4.65 6.35 1.61
CA GLU A 69 -3.90 6.36 0.35
C GLU A 69 -3.12 5.06 0.05
N ILE A 70 -2.81 4.29 1.10
CA ILE A 70 -2.20 2.95 0.99
C ILE A 70 -3.31 1.91 0.88
N ILE A 71 -4.33 2.01 1.72
CA ILE A 71 -5.48 1.09 1.75
C ILE A 71 -6.18 1.05 0.40
N GLU A 72 -6.30 2.19 -0.29
CA GLU A 72 -6.82 2.28 -1.66
C GLU A 72 -6.03 1.45 -2.68
N LYS A 73 -4.73 1.28 -2.43
CA LYS A 73 -3.80 0.58 -3.32
C LYS A 73 -3.65 -0.89 -2.99
N LEU A 74 -4.36 -1.40 -1.98
CA LEU A 74 -4.36 -2.81 -1.61
C LEU A 74 -5.62 -3.49 -2.15
N PHE A 75 -5.47 -4.76 -2.52
CA PHE A 75 -6.59 -5.64 -2.79
C PHE A 75 -7.01 -6.35 -1.52
N CYS A 76 -8.31 -6.60 -1.36
CA CYS A 76 -8.82 -7.39 -0.25
C CYS A 76 -9.05 -8.83 -0.68
N TYR A 77 -8.36 -9.77 -0.05
CA TYR A 77 -8.41 -11.18 -0.44
C TYR A 77 -9.60 -11.96 0.12
N CYS A 78 -10.54 -11.29 0.82
CA CYS A 78 -11.74 -11.95 1.36
C CYS A 78 -12.76 -12.39 0.28
N GLY A 79 -12.62 -11.89 -0.96
CA GLY A 79 -13.53 -12.20 -2.07
C GLY A 79 -14.68 -11.21 -2.26
N CYS A 80 -14.68 -10.07 -1.55
CA CYS A 80 -15.71 -9.04 -1.68
C CYS A 80 -15.74 -8.35 -3.06
N ASP A 81 -14.73 -8.57 -3.88
CA ASP A 81 -14.67 -8.11 -5.26
C ASP A 81 -15.66 -8.84 -6.17
N GLU A 82 -15.97 -10.11 -5.89
CA GLU A 82 -16.99 -10.87 -6.59
C GLU A 82 -18.37 -10.74 -5.90
N THR A 83 -18.41 -10.64 -4.56
CA THR A 83 -19.69 -10.61 -3.81
C THR A 83 -20.30 -9.21 -3.67
N ASP A 84 -19.48 -8.17 -3.53
CA ASP A 84 -19.89 -6.79 -3.24
C ASP A 84 -19.37 -5.77 -4.27
N GLN A 85 -18.69 -6.25 -5.32
CA GLN A 85 -18.05 -5.43 -6.35
C GLN A 85 -17.02 -4.42 -5.81
N HIS A 86 -16.39 -4.73 -4.67
CA HIS A 86 -15.28 -3.93 -4.15
C HIS A 86 -14.05 -4.06 -5.04
N THR A 87 -13.36 -2.96 -5.27
CA THR A 87 -12.20 -2.90 -6.17
C THR A 87 -10.88 -2.71 -5.44
N SER A 88 -10.95 -2.29 -4.18
CA SER A 88 -9.81 -2.09 -3.28
C SER A 88 -10.22 -2.39 -1.84
N LEU A 89 -9.23 -2.56 -0.97
CA LEU A 89 -9.46 -2.68 0.47
C LEU A 89 -10.16 -1.45 1.05
N LEU A 90 -10.00 -0.26 0.43
CA LEU A 90 -10.67 0.96 0.87
C LEU A 90 -12.20 0.84 0.78
N ASP A 91 -12.72 0.17 -0.24
CA ASP A 91 -14.17 0.00 -0.43
C ASP A 91 -14.81 -0.78 0.74
N CYS A 92 -14.06 -1.70 1.36
CA CYS A 92 -14.48 -2.40 2.58
C CYS A 92 -14.72 -1.45 3.75
N PHE A 93 -13.97 -0.35 3.81
CA PHE A 93 -14.00 0.61 4.92
C PHE A 93 -14.79 1.88 4.61
N THR A 94 -15.25 2.08 3.37
CA THR A 94 -16.26 3.10 3.03
C THR A 94 -17.69 2.58 3.21
N THR A 95 -17.85 1.28 3.37
CA THR A 95 -19.09 0.58 3.72
C THR A 95 -18.98 -0.06 5.10
N THR A 96 -20.02 -0.75 5.57
CA THR A 96 -19.99 -1.52 6.83
C THR A 96 -19.33 -2.89 6.69
N HIS A 97 -18.88 -3.29 5.49
CA HIS A 97 -18.33 -4.63 5.25
C HIS A 97 -17.11 -4.92 6.14
N GLY A 98 -16.23 -3.93 6.32
CA GLY A 98 -15.03 -4.06 7.17
C GLY A 98 -15.34 -4.41 8.63
N ALA A 99 -16.56 -4.15 9.11
CA ALA A 99 -16.96 -4.48 10.48
C ALA A 99 -17.09 -5.99 10.72
N ASP A 100 -17.43 -6.75 9.68
CA ASP A 100 -17.76 -8.17 9.76
C ASP A 100 -16.70 -9.06 9.09
N CYS A 101 -15.51 -8.52 8.80
CA CYS A 101 -14.47 -9.26 8.08
C CYS A 101 -13.09 -9.13 8.75
N GLN A 102 -12.61 -10.26 9.29
CA GLN A 102 -11.28 -10.34 9.90
C GLN A 102 -10.16 -10.12 8.87
N ILE A 103 -10.28 -10.64 7.65
CA ILE A 103 -9.26 -10.43 6.59
C ILE A 103 -9.11 -8.94 6.30
N CYS A 104 -10.22 -8.22 6.09
CA CYS A 104 -10.20 -6.76 5.87
C CYS A 104 -9.48 -6.03 7.01
N THR A 105 -9.84 -6.36 8.26
CA THR A 105 -9.25 -5.75 9.45
C THR A 105 -7.75 -6.02 9.53
N ASP A 106 -7.33 -7.27 9.35
CA ASP A 106 -5.92 -7.66 9.48
C ASP A 106 -5.06 -7.07 8.35
N GLU A 107 -5.55 -7.02 7.11
CA GLU A 107 -4.88 -6.35 5.98
C GLU A 107 -4.68 -4.85 6.28
N ALA A 108 -5.70 -4.16 6.78
CA ALA A 108 -5.59 -2.74 7.15
C ALA A 108 -4.61 -2.49 8.29
N VAL A 109 -4.61 -3.35 9.32
CA VAL A 109 -3.68 -3.25 10.45
C VAL A 109 -2.24 -3.49 9.99
N ILE A 110 -2.00 -4.46 9.12
CA ILE A 110 -0.67 -4.70 8.52
C ILE A 110 -0.21 -3.45 7.76
N ALA A 111 -1.07 -2.88 6.93
CA ALA A 111 -0.77 -1.70 6.14
C ALA A 111 -0.44 -0.48 7.00
N ALA A 112 -1.26 -0.19 8.02
CA ALA A 112 -1.05 0.92 8.94
C ALA A 112 0.24 0.76 9.74
N ARG A 113 0.52 -0.45 10.23
CA ARG A 113 1.78 -0.77 10.94
C ARG A 113 2.99 -0.54 10.04
N MET A 114 2.98 -1.12 8.83
CA MET A 114 4.12 -1.00 7.92
C MET A 114 4.33 0.43 7.41
N LYS A 115 3.26 1.21 7.20
CA LYS A 115 3.37 2.66 6.94
C LYS A 115 4.09 3.37 8.08
N LYS A 116 3.70 3.09 9.33
CA LYS A 116 4.34 3.67 10.52
C LYS A 116 5.83 3.30 10.61
N GLU A 117 6.21 2.13 10.13
CA GLU A 117 7.60 1.67 10.01
C GLU A 117 8.36 2.30 8.82
N GLY A 118 7.71 3.15 8.00
CA GLY A 118 8.31 3.81 6.84
C GLY A 118 8.49 2.90 5.62
N LYS A 119 7.75 1.77 5.57
CA LYS A 119 7.83 0.81 4.47
C LYS A 119 7.23 1.37 3.18
N LEU A 120 7.82 1.00 2.04
CA LEU A 120 7.32 1.38 0.73
C LEU A 120 6.03 0.63 0.39
N ILE A 121 5.15 1.24 -0.40
CA ILE A 121 3.88 0.63 -0.82
C ILE A 121 4.07 -0.75 -1.49
N ALA A 122 5.13 -0.91 -2.27
CA ALA A 122 5.48 -2.19 -2.91
C ALA A 122 5.72 -3.31 -1.89
N GLU A 123 6.40 -2.98 -0.78
CA GLU A 123 6.66 -3.94 0.30
C GLU A 123 5.37 -4.29 1.04
N ILE A 124 4.47 -3.32 1.23
CA ILE A 124 3.17 -3.55 1.89
C ILE A 124 2.30 -4.45 1.03
N GLN A 125 2.18 -4.15 -0.27
CA GLN A 125 1.47 -4.99 -1.25
C GLN A 125 2.02 -6.42 -1.22
N LYS A 126 3.35 -6.58 -1.30
CA LYS A 126 3.99 -7.91 -1.23
C LYS A 126 3.59 -8.67 0.04
N VAL A 127 3.68 -8.05 1.22
CA VAL A 127 3.40 -8.74 2.49
C VAL A 127 1.94 -9.15 2.59
N VAL A 128 1.02 -8.31 2.14
CA VAL A 128 -0.41 -8.63 2.09
C VAL A 128 -0.68 -9.76 1.10
N ASP A 129 -0.15 -9.65 -0.12
CA ASP A 129 -0.31 -10.65 -1.18
C ASP A 129 0.23 -12.02 -0.76
N ASP A 130 1.46 -12.06 -0.24
CA ASP A 130 2.08 -13.31 0.24
C ASP A 130 1.26 -13.96 1.35
N LYS A 131 0.65 -13.14 2.23
CA LYS A 131 -0.11 -13.64 3.39
C LYS A 131 -1.49 -14.14 2.99
N TYR A 132 -2.17 -13.49 2.05
CA TYR A 132 -3.60 -13.71 1.82
C TYR A 132 -3.98 -14.18 0.41
N ALA A 133 -3.07 -14.23 -0.57
CA ALA A 133 -3.42 -14.70 -1.92
C ALA A 133 -4.02 -16.12 -1.94
N ASN A 134 -3.60 -16.99 -1.02
CA ASN A 134 -4.15 -18.33 -0.85
C ASN A 134 -5.53 -18.36 -0.16
N GLU A 135 -5.91 -17.28 0.53
CA GLU A 135 -7.21 -17.12 1.16
C GLU A 135 -8.30 -16.71 0.18
N TYR A 136 -7.93 -16.19 -0.99
CA TYR A 136 -8.87 -15.83 -2.04
C TYR A 136 -9.80 -17.01 -2.38
N PRO A 137 -11.12 -16.88 -2.18
CA PRO A 137 -12.00 -18.05 -2.10
C PRO A 137 -12.45 -18.58 -3.47
N PHE A 138 -12.19 -17.87 -4.56
CA PHE A 138 -12.66 -18.24 -5.91
C PHE A 138 -11.58 -18.93 -6.75
N GLU A 139 -12.01 -19.83 -7.64
CA GLU A 139 -11.14 -20.59 -8.52
C GLU A 139 -10.46 -19.71 -9.57
N LYS A 140 -11.20 -18.79 -10.18
CA LYS A 140 -10.67 -17.86 -11.20
C LYS A 140 -10.34 -16.52 -10.57
N GLU A 141 -9.44 -15.76 -11.18
CA GLU A 141 -9.23 -14.36 -10.76
C GLU A 141 -10.33 -13.45 -11.32
N SER A 142 -10.86 -12.58 -10.47
CA SER A 142 -11.82 -11.55 -10.87
C SER A 142 -11.15 -10.48 -11.74
N PRO A 143 -11.95 -9.63 -12.42
CA PRO A 143 -11.43 -8.45 -13.09
C PRO A 143 -10.70 -7.49 -12.15
N ALA A 144 -11.17 -7.32 -10.91
CA ALA A 144 -10.55 -6.43 -9.92
C ALA A 144 -9.18 -6.95 -9.48
N LEU A 145 -9.07 -8.25 -9.19
CA LEU A 145 -7.81 -8.89 -8.83
C LEU A 145 -6.80 -8.84 -9.98
N LYS A 146 -7.23 -9.12 -11.21
CA LYS A 146 -6.37 -8.99 -12.40
C LYS A 146 -5.85 -7.56 -12.57
N LYS A 147 -6.74 -6.57 -12.41
CA LYS A 147 -6.37 -5.15 -12.48
C LYS A 147 -5.38 -4.79 -11.39
N TYR A 148 -5.63 -5.20 -10.15
CA TYR A 148 -4.71 -4.99 -9.03
C TYR A 148 -3.32 -5.54 -9.33
N ARG A 149 -3.21 -6.80 -9.76
CA ARG A 149 -1.92 -7.45 -10.05
C ARG A 149 -1.16 -6.78 -11.20
N ALA A 150 -1.85 -6.22 -12.18
CA ALA A 150 -1.23 -5.45 -13.25
C ALA A 150 -0.67 -4.10 -12.79
N MET A 151 -1.21 -3.53 -11.71
CA MET A 151 -0.83 -2.21 -11.16
C MET A 151 0.07 -2.29 -9.92
N ALA A 152 0.05 -3.40 -9.19
CA ALA A 152 0.85 -3.59 -7.99
C ALA A 152 2.34 -3.43 -8.34
N VAL A 153 3.09 -2.75 -7.48
CA VAL A 153 4.46 -2.32 -7.76
C VAL A 153 5.41 -3.51 -7.59
N GLY A 154 5.34 -4.42 -8.57
CA GLY A 154 6.35 -5.38 -8.97
C GLY A 154 7.06 -6.15 -7.87
N VAL A 155 6.41 -7.17 -7.33
CA VAL A 155 7.14 -8.42 -7.06
C VAL A 155 6.78 -9.36 -8.19
N LYS A 156 7.77 -9.61 -9.06
CA LYS A 156 7.65 -10.63 -10.11
C LYS A 156 7.17 -11.91 -9.44
N SER A 157 6.00 -12.36 -9.86
CA SER A 157 5.33 -13.60 -9.49
C SER A 157 6.35 -14.71 -9.25
N SER A 158 6.64 -15.00 -7.99
CA SER A 158 7.43 -16.17 -7.63
C SER A 158 6.48 -17.21 -7.05
N ALA A 159 6.25 -18.24 -7.88
CA ALA A 159 5.82 -19.58 -7.51
C ALA A 159 4.33 -19.80 -7.11
N SER A 160 3.51 -20.05 -8.13
CA SER A 160 2.86 -21.36 -8.28
C SER A 160 2.62 -21.67 -9.75
N ASP A 161 3.71 -21.96 -10.45
CA ASP A 161 3.66 -22.74 -11.68
C ASP A 161 3.37 -24.20 -11.28
N LYS A 162 2.10 -24.60 -11.42
CA LYS A 162 1.78 -25.95 -11.89
C LYS A 162 0.84 -25.82 -13.07
N ALA A 163 1.44 -26.01 -14.24
CA ALA A 163 0.75 -26.18 -15.51
C ALA A 163 -0.24 -27.35 -15.41
N GLY A 164 -1.50 -27.06 -15.72
CA GLY A 164 -2.50 -28.03 -16.12
C GLY A 164 -3.00 -27.61 -17.50
N ASP A 165 -2.59 -28.36 -18.52
CA ASP A 165 -3.14 -28.31 -19.87
C ASP A 165 -4.65 -28.62 -19.82
N SER A 166 -5.47 -27.74 -20.37
CA SER A 166 -6.69 -28.17 -21.07
C SER A 166 -7.19 -27.06 -21.98
N SER A 167 -7.18 -27.36 -23.26
CA SER A 167 -8.06 -26.75 -24.25
C SER A 167 -9.50 -26.74 -23.74
N HIS A 168 -10.20 -25.59 -23.77
CA HIS A 168 -11.60 -25.54 -24.23
C HIS A 168 -12.09 -24.11 -24.50
N LYS A 169 -12.40 -23.90 -25.79
CA LYS A 169 -13.59 -23.28 -26.37
C LYS A 169 -14.14 -22.01 -25.68
N SER A 170 -13.85 -20.89 -26.32
CA SER A 170 -14.56 -19.61 -26.16
C SER A 170 -16.06 -19.78 -26.38
N SER A 171 -16.84 -19.37 -25.39
CA SER A 171 -18.23 -18.94 -25.55
C SER A 171 -18.49 -17.89 -24.49
N ALA A 172 -18.91 -16.71 -24.95
CA ALA A 172 -19.21 -15.57 -24.11
C ALA A 172 -20.43 -15.87 -23.23
N GLU A 173 -20.26 -15.84 -21.90
CA GLU A 173 -21.35 -15.82 -20.93
C GLU A 173 -21.29 -14.54 -20.10
N LYS A 174 -22.49 -14.01 -19.77
CA LYS A 174 -22.72 -12.89 -18.85
C LYS A 174 -22.06 -13.15 -17.48
N PRO A 175 -21.76 -12.10 -16.68
CA PRO A 175 -21.00 -12.23 -15.43
C PRO A 175 -21.82 -13.00 -14.38
N GLY A 176 -21.71 -14.32 -14.38
CA GLY A 176 -22.14 -15.21 -13.32
C GLY A 176 -21.01 -15.34 -12.30
N ALA A 177 -21.36 -15.30 -11.02
CA ALA A 177 -20.44 -15.39 -9.90
C ALA A 177 -19.42 -16.52 -10.10
N ASN A 178 -18.15 -16.18 -9.89
CA ASN A 178 -17.05 -17.12 -9.98
C ASN A 178 -17.24 -18.29 -9.00
N LYS A 179 -16.77 -19.49 -9.38
CA LYS A 179 -16.95 -20.69 -8.56
C LYS A 179 -16.04 -20.65 -7.33
N LEU A 180 -16.59 -20.97 -6.16
CA LEU A 180 -15.81 -21.15 -4.93
C LEU A 180 -14.90 -22.38 -5.03
N LYS A 181 -13.68 -22.24 -4.50
CA LYS A 181 -12.78 -23.36 -4.24
C LYS A 181 -13.41 -24.30 -3.22
N GLU A 182 -13.09 -25.58 -3.32
CA GLU A 182 -13.57 -26.58 -2.37
C GLU A 182 -13.20 -26.20 -0.93
N GLY A 183 -14.19 -26.21 -0.03
CA GLY A 183 -14.01 -25.85 1.39
C GLY A 183 -13.83 -24.35 1.68
N LYS A 184 -13.88 -23.46 0.68
CA LYS A 184 -13.81 -22.00 0.89
C LYS A 184 -15.21 -21.37 0.90
N SER A 185 -15.34 -20.26 1.62
CA SER A 185 -16.55 -19.42 1.65
C SER A 185 -16.20 -17.98 1.35
N ALA A 186 -17.08 -17.24 0.67
CA ALA A 186 -16.96 -15.81 0.42
C ALA A 186 -18.15 -15.07 1.03
N GLY A 187 -17.93 -13.86 1.55
CA GLY A 187 -19.01 -13.01 2.08
C GLY A 187 -19.69 -13.50 3.37
N THR A 188 -19.12 -14.50 4.06
CA THR A 188 -19.66 -15.08 5.30
C THR A 188 -18.74 -14.95 6.51
N CYS A 189 -17.87 -13.94 6.53
CA CYS A 189 -16.82 -13.80 7.53
C CYS A 189 -17.30 -13.65 9.00
N CYS A 190 -18.61 -13.48 9.25
CA CYS A 190 -19.22 -13.44 10.59
C CYS A 190 -20.34 -14.47 10.86
N LYS A 191 -20.47 -15.54 10.05
CA LYS A 191 -21.46 -16.60 10.33
C LYS A 191 -20.92 -17.73 11.20
#